data_AF-A0A961BNC1-F1
#
_entry.id   AF-A0A961BNC1-F1
#
_cell.length_a   1.000
_cell.length_b   1.000
_cell.length_c   1.000
_cell.angle_alpha   90.00
_cell.angle_beta   90.00
_cell.angle_gamma   90.00
#
_symmetry.space_group_name_H-M   'P 1'
#
loop_
_entity.id
_entity.type
_entity.pdbx_description
1 polymer ?
#
loop_
_entity_poly.entity_id
_entity_poly.type
_entity_poly.pdbx_seq_one_letter_code
_entity_poly.pdbx_strand_id
1 'polypeptide(L)'
;MANIKSQIKRNRQNETRHDRNKAIRSELKTAAKRAVAAAEAGDAAQAEELLAVSQKKYDMAVSKGVLHSNTAARRKSRLSAQVRSLLA
;
A
#
# COMPACT_ATOMS: atom_id res chain seq x y z
N MET A 1 26.09 -4.65 -17.57
CA MET A 1 26.43 -6.07 -17.37
C MET A 1 27.21 -6.20 -16.06
N ALA A 2 26.81 -7.10 -15.17
CA ALA A 2 27.54 -7.32 -13.92
C ALA A 2 28.65 -8.34 -14.17
N ASN A 3 29.91 -7.89 -14.13
CA ASN A 3 31.05 -8.73 -14.48
C ASN A 3 31.65 -9.44 -13.25
N ILE A 4 31.34 -8.95 -12.05
CA ILE A 4 31.80 -9.53 -10.78
C ILE A 4 30.74 -10.52 -10.27
N LYS A 5 31.16 -11.71 -9.81
CA LYS A 5 30.26 -12.76 -9.28
C LYS A 5 29.30 -12.23 -8.18
N SER A 6 29.80 -11.37 -7.30
CA SER A 6 29.00 -10.75 -6.24
C SER A 6 27.90 -9.84 -6.81
N GLN A 7 28.17 -9.09 -7.87
CA GLN A 7 27.20 -8.22 -8.54
C GLN A 7 26.12 -9.05 -9.26
N ILE A 8 26.48 -10.14 -9.95
CA ILE A 8 25.51 -11.05 -10.58
C ILE A 8 24.56 -11.63 -9.53
N LYS A 9 25.07 -11.99 -8.35
CA LYS A 9 24.24 -12.42 -7.22
C LYS A 9 23.32 -11.30 -6.72
N ARG A 10 23.82 -10.08 -6.57
CA ARG A 10 23.00 -8.93 -6.14
C ARG A 10 21.88 -8.62 -7.13
N ASN A 11 22.13 -8.68 -8.44
CA ASN A 11 21.11 -8.45 -9.46
C ASN A 11 19.94 -9.43 -9.32
N ARG A 12 20.23 -10.74 -9.21
CA ARG A 12 19.20 -11.78 -8.99
C ARG A 12 18.38 -11.53 -7.71
N GLN A 13 19.04 -11.17 -6.61
CA GLN A 13 18.36 -10.85 -5.35
C GLN A 13 17.47 -9.60 -5.45
N ASN A 14 17.95 -8.59 -6.17
CA ASN A 14 17.23 -7.33 -6.34
C ASN A 14 15.96 -7.52 -7.15
N GLU A 15 16.01 -8.34 -8.20
CA GLU A 15 14.84 -8.69 -9.02
C GLU A 15 13.75 -9.35 -8.17
N THR A 16 14.08 -10.39 -7.41
CA THR A 16 13.11 -11.06 -6.51
C THR A 16 12.51 -10.11 -5.47
N ARG A 17 13.33 -9.20 -4.91
CA ARG A 17 12.84 -8.18 -3.97
C ARG A 17 11.97 -7.14 -4.65
N HIS A 18 12.33 -6.75 -5.88
CA HIS A 18 11.57 -5.80 -6.67
C HIS A 18 10.16 -6.31 -6.95
N ASP A 19 10.02 -7.56 -7.41
CA ASP A 19 8.72 -8.14 -7.75
C ASP A 19 7.80 -8.24 -6.52
N ARG A 20 8.35 -8.70 -5.38
CA ARG A 20 7.62 -8.73 -4.11
C ARG A 20 7.13 -7.35 -3.69
N ASN A 21 8.02 -6.35 -3.74
CA ASN A 21 7.69 -4.98 -3.34
C ASN A 21 6.70 -4.34 -4.31
N LYS A 22 6.79 -4.65 -5.61
CA LYS A 22 5.86 -4.20 -6.64
C LYS A 22 4.46 -4.74 -6.39
N ALA A 23 4.32 -6.03 -6.08
CA ALA A 23 3.04 -6.65 -5.74
C ALA A 23 2.40 -5.98 -4.51
N ILE A 24 3.15 -5.82 -3.42
CA ILE A 24 2.65 -5.17 -2.20
C ILE A 24 2.22 -3.72 -2.47
N ARG A 25 3.01 -2.95 -3.22
CA ARG A 25 2.67 -1.56 -3.57
C ARG A 25 1.41 -1.48 -4.44
N SER A 26 1.22 -2.43 -5.36
CA SER A 26 0.01 -2.51 -6.19
C SER A 26 -1.21 -2.83 -5.34
N GLU A 27 -1.10 -3.80 -4.43
CA GLU A 27 -2.18 -4.18 -3.52
C GLU A 27 -2.64 -3.00 -2.65
N LEU A 28 -1.71 -2.22 -2.09
CA LEU A 28 -2.03 -1.03 -1.29
C LEU A 28 -2.80 0.03 -2.09
N LYS A 29 -2.41 0.26 -3.35
CA LYS A 29 -3.11 1.19 -4.24
C LYS A 29 -4.52 0.72 -4.52
N THR A 30 -4.69 -0.58 -4.80
CA THR A 30 -6.01 -1.17 -5.04
C THR A 30 -6.90 -1.10 -3.82
N ALA A 31 -6.37 -1.39 -2.62
CA ALA A 31 -7.13 -1.32 -1.37
C ALA A 31 -7.64 0.11 -1.11
N ALA A 32 -6.75 1.11 -1.25
CA ALA A 32 -7.13 2.51 -1.12
C ALA A 32 -8.20 2.93 -2.16
N LYS A 33 -8.06 2.50 -3.42
CA LYS A 33 -9.04 2.80 -4.47
C LYS A 33 -10.41 2.20 -4.16
N ARG A 34 -10.47 0.97 -3.62
CA ARG A 34 -11.73 0.33 -3.23
C ARG A 34 -12.44 1.09 -2.10
N ALA A 35 -11.68 1.52 -1.08
CA ALA A 35 -12.26 2.30 0.02
C ALA A 35 -12.84 3.64 -0.47
N VAL A 36 -12.14 4.33 -1.37
CA VAL A 36 -12.63 5.56 -1.99
C VAL A 36 -13.87 5.29 -2.85
N ALA A 37 -13.86 4.25 -3.67
CA ALA A 37 -15.01 3.91 -4.54
C ALA A 37 -16.27 3.55 -3.73
N ALA A 38 -16.13 2.87 -2.60
CA ALA A 38 -17.26 2.59 -1.70
C ALA A 38 -17.81 3.88 -1.07
N ALA A 39 -16.93 4.81 -0.70
CA ALA A 39 -17.34 6.12 -0.20
C ALA A 39 -18.05 6.97 -1.27
N GLU A 40 -17.56 6.96 -2.52
CA GLU A 40 -18.22 7.61 -3.66
C GLU A 40 -19.60 7.02 -3.98
N ALA A 41 -19.80 5.73 -3.68
CA ALA A 41 -21.09 5.06 -3.85
C ALA A 41 -22.08 5.33 -2.70
N GLY A 42 -21.67 6.04 -1.64
CA GLY A 42 -22.51 6.35 -0.48
C GLY A 42 -22.73 5.19 0.50
N ASP A 43 -22.02 4.06 0.34
CA ASP A 43 -22.08 2.94 1.27
C ASP A 43 -21.12 3.16 2.45
N ALA A 44 -21.62 3.84 3.48
CA ALA A 44 -20.84 4.20 4.67
C ALA A 44 -20.27 2.97 5.40
N ALA A 45 -21.07 1.89 5.53
CA ALA A 45 -20.64 0.69 6.24
C ALA A 45 -19.50 -0.01 5.50
N GLN A 46 -19.64 -0.18 4.17
CA GLN A 46 -18.60 -0.79 3.35
C GLN A 46 -17.34 0.09 3.26
N ALA A 47 -17.50 1.41 3.21
CA ALA A 47 -16.37 2.34 3.19
C ALA A 47 -15.54 2.27 4.48
N GLU A 48 -16.18 2.19 5.65
CA GLU A 48 -15.50 2.04 6.93
C GLU A 48 -14.74 0.71 7.05
N GLU A 49 -15.36 -0.39 6.62
CA GLU A 49 -14.71 -1.71 6.61
C GLU A 49 -13.47 -1.71 5.71
N LEU A 50 -13.61 -1.22 4.47
CA LEU A 50 -12.51 -1.16 3.51
C LEU A 50 -11.40 -0.20 3.95
N LEU A 51 -11.75 0.87 4.66
CA LEU A 51 -10.78 1.78 5.27
C LEU A 51 -9.98 1.07 6.37
N ALA A 52 -10.63 0.33 7.27
CA ALA A 52 -9.94 -0.44 8.32
C ALA A 52 -9.00 -1.50 7.72
N VAL A 53 -9.47 -2.24 6.72
CA VAL A 53 -8.64 -3.22 5.98
C VAL A 53 -7.44 -2.54 5.32
N SER A 54 -7.67 -1.39 4.69
CA SER A 54 -6.60 -0.62 4.03
C SER A 54 -5.54 -0.15 5.03
N GLN A 55 -5.96 0.36 6.20
CA GLN A 55 -5.04 0.78 7.26
C GLN A 55 -4.18 -0.39 7.76
N LYS A 56 -4.78 -1.56 8.02
CA LYS A 56 -4.05 -2.77 8.40
C LYS A 56 -3.01 -3.15 7.35
N LYS A 57 -3.34 -3.08 6.06
CA LYS A 57 -2.39 -3.37 4.97
C LYS A 57 -1.22 -2.39 4.94
N TYR A 58 -1.46 -1.11 5.18
CA TYR A 58 -0.37 -0.13 5.29
C TYR A 58 0.59 -0.45 6.43
N ASP A 59 0.08 -0.85 7.59
CA ASP A 59 0.90 -1.19 8.74
C ASP A 59 1.70 -2.49 8.51
N MET A 60 1.09 -3.51 7.90
CA MET A 60 1.81 -4.71 7.48
C MET A 60 2.92 -4.41 6.46
N ALA A 61 2.73 -3.44 5.57
CA ALA A 61 3.74 -3.04 4.60
C ALA A 61 4.95 -2.33 5.26
N VAL A 62 4.74 -1.66 6.40
CA VAL A 62 5.82 -1.10 7.23
C VAL A 62 6.58 -2.23 7.91
N SER A 63 5.89 -3.19 8.53
CA SER A 63 6.53 -4.35 9.16
C SER A 63 7.36 -5.18 8.17
N LYS A 64 6.92 -5.27 6.91
CA LYS A 64 7.67 -5.93 5.82
C LYS A 64 8.81 -5.08 5.23
N GLY A 65 9.02 -3.85 5.71
CA GLY A 65 10.06 -2.94 5.24
C GLY A 65 9.83 -2.36 3.83
N VAL A 66 8.60 -2.46 3.29
CA VAL A 66 8.27 -1.98 1.94
C VAL A 66 8.00 -0.47 1.94
N LEU A 67 7.47 0.05 3.04
CA LEU A 67 7.20 1.46 3.27
C LEU A 67 7.83 1.92 4.58
N HIS A 68 8.26 3.18 4.61
CA HIS A 68 8.62 3.85 5.85
C HIS A 68 7.36 4.20 6.66
N SER A 69 7.45 4.18 7.99
CA SER A 69 6.37 4.52 8.92
C SER A 69 5.70 5.86 8.58
N ASN A 70 6.50 6.91 8.39
CA ASN A 70 6.01 8.25 7.98
C ASN A 70 5.23 8.23 6.64
N THR A 71 5.65 7.39 5.68
CA THR A 71 4.92 7.28 4.41
C THR A 71 3.58 6.57 4.60
N ALA A 72 3.53 5.53 5.42
CA ALA A 72 2.29 4.86 5.77
C ALA A 72 1.35 5.80 6.55
N ALA A 73 1.85 6.50 7.57
CA ALA A 73 1.07 7.46 8.36
C ALA A 73 0.45 8.56 7.48
N ARG A 74 1.25 9.18 6.60
CA ARG A 74 0.76 10.20 5.66
C ARG A 74 -0.34 9.65 4.73
N ARG A 75 -0.19 8.43 4.24
CA ARG A 75 -1.18 7.81 3.34
C ARG A 75 -2.47 7.43 4.08
N LYS A 76 -2.37 6.88 5.30
CA LYS A 76 -3.53 6.59 6.15
C LYS A 76 -4.32 7.85 6.46
N SER A 77 -3.65 8.92 6.89
CA SER A 77 -4.29 10.21 7.18
C SER A 77 -5.03 10.79 5.97
N ARG A 78 -4.40 10.81 4.79
CA ARG A 78 -5.03 11.30 3.55
C ARG A 78 -6.24 10.45 3.14
N LEU A 79 -6.13 9.12 3.22
CA LEU A 79 -7.23 8.22 2.89
C LEU A 79 -8.44 8.45 3.81
N SER A 80 -8.19 8.55 5.12
CA SER A 80 -9.27 8.81 6.08
C SER A 80 -9.94 10.17 5.86
N ALA A 81 -9.16 11.22 5.57
CA ALA A 81 -9.70 12.54 5.26
C ALA A 81 -10.55 12.52 3.98
N GLN A 82 -10.10 11.80 2.94
CA GLN A 82 -10.82 11.68 1.69
C GLN A 82 -12.14 10.92 1.85
N VAL A 83 -12.13 9.75 2.51
CA VAL A 83 -13.35 8.96 2.75
C VAL A 83 -14.35 9.77 3.58
N ARG A 84 -13.88 10.46 4.62
CA ARG A 84 -14.75 11.34 5.42
C ARG A 84 -15.37 12.46 4.61
N SER A 85 -14.60 13.07 3.71
CA SER A 85 -15.09 14.14 2.83
C SER A 85 -16.11 13.67 1.80
N LEU A 86 -16.11 12.38 1.44
CA LEU A 86 -17.04 11.81 0.45
C LEU A 86 -18.34 11.31 1.09
N LEU A 87 -18.30 11.00 2.38
CA LEU A 87 -19.46 10.56 3.17
C LEU A 87 -20.14 11.69 3.95
N ALA A 88 -19.55 12.88 3.96
CA ALA A 88 -20.11 14.09 4.59
C ALA A 88 -21.03 14.83 3.61
#